data_AF-A0A5D2F0L1-F1
#
_entry.id   AF-A0A5D2F0L1-F1
#
_cell.length_a   1.000
_cell.length_b   1.000
_cell.length_c   1.000
_cell.angle_alpha   90.00
_cell.angle_beta   90.00
_cell.angle_gamma   90.00
#
_symmetry.space_group_name_H-M   'P 1'
#
loop_
_entity.id
_entity.type
_entity.pdbx_description
1 polymer ?
#
loop_
_entity_poly.entity_id
_entity_poly.type
_entity_poly.pdbx_seq_one_letter_code
_entity_poly.pdbx_strand_id
1 'polypeptide(L)'
;MVGSLMYITFIRLDIMHSVSLISHYMKNLSKNHLLAAKRIFHYLKGTIDFGIIYKYQKEATIIYYDNILAIKISKSLFLYGGNKQIDVRHHFIHNLWNGGVICLVFCNSESQVADILTKPLKQVVFEKLRRMLGVCSSKEAAIND
;
A
#
# COMPACT_ATOMS: atom_id res chain seq x y z
N MET A 1 -8.48 15.09 -24.75
CA MET A 1 -8.66 15.16 -23.28
C MET A 1 -8.54 13.81 -22.60
N VAL A 2 -9.28 12.76 -22.99
CA VAL A 2 -9.16 11.45 -22.30
C VAL A 2 -7.94 10.64 -22.74
N GLY A 3 -7.54 10.71 -24.01
CA GLY A 3 -6.28 10.10 -24.46
C GLY A 3 -5.05 10.64 -23.71
N SER A 4 -5.00 11.95 -23.45
CA SER A 4 -3.93 12.57 -22.63
C SER A 4 -3.99 12.13 -21.16
N LEU A 5 -5.18 11.85 -20.61
CA LEU A 5 -5.31 11.29 -19.26
C LEU A 5 -4.82 9.85 -19.19
N MET A 6 -5.06 9.06 -20.23
CA MET A 6 -4.64 7.66 -20.32
C MET A 6 -3.11 7.49 -20.32
N TYR A 7 -2.37 8.51 -20.77
CA TYR A 7 -0.92 8.53 -20.62
C TYR A 7 -0.50 8.76 -19.16
N ILE A 8 -1.19 9.67 -18.45
CA ILE A 8 -0.88 10.03 -17.06
C ILE A 8 -1.15 8.87 -16.10
N THR A 9 -2.11 7.98 -16.39
CA THR A 9 -2.43 6.83 -15.51
C THR A 9 -1.27 5.86 -15.31
N PHE A 10 -0.28 5.83 -16.21
CA PHE A 10 0.94 5.02 -16.03
C PHE A 10 1.85 5.55 -14.91
N ILE A 11 1.77 6.84 -14.61
CA ILE A 11 2.60 7.51 -13.59
C ILE A 11 1.77 7.77 -12.33
N ARG A 12 0.45 7.96 -12.48
CA ARG A 12 -0.50 8.28 -11.42
C ARG A 12 -1.64 7.26 -11.35
N LEU A 13 -1.37 6.16 -10.66
CA LEU A 13 -2.32 5.04 -10.48
C LEU A 13 -3.56 5.43 -9.65
N ASP A 14 -3.47 6.49 -8.83
CA ASP A 14 -4.54 7.07 -8.01
C ASP A 14 -5.74 7.56 -8.84
N ILE A 15 -5.53 7.98 -10.09
CA ILE A 15 -6.62 8.41 -10.99
C ILE A 15 -7.03 7.35 -12.02
N MET A 16 -6.34 6.20 -12.06
CA MET A 16 -6.50 5.18 -13.11
C MET A 16 -7.93 4.67 -13.22
N HIS A 17 -8.55 4.33 -12.09
CA HIS A 17 -9.93 3.84 -12.07
C HIS A 17 -10.91 4.89 -12.62
N SER A 18 -10.78 6.16 -12.20
CA SER A 18 -11.64 7.26 -12.66
C SER A 18 -11.48 7.55 -14.15
N VAL A 19 -10.25 7.53 -14.68
CA VAL A 19 -9.98 7.72 -16.11
C VAL A 19 -10.50 6.55 -16.94
N SER A 20 -10.30 5.31 -16.47
CA SER A 20 -10.83 4.11 -17.12
C SER A 20 -12.35 4.16 -17.21
N LEU A 21 -13.03 4.56 -16.13
CA LEU A 21 -14.49 4.65 -16.13
C LEU A 21 -15.01 5.67 -17.15
N ILE A 22 -14.35 6.83 -17.29
CA ILE A 22 -14.74 7.85 -18.26
C ILE A 22 -14.44 7.41 -19.70
N SER A 23 -13.40 6.62 -19.93
CA SER A 23 -13.02 6.17 -21.29
C SER A 23 -14.11 5.32 -21.96
N HIS A 24 -14.86 4.54 -21.18
CA HIS A 24 -16.00 3.74 -21.68
C HIS A 24 -17.13 4.59 -22.27
N TYR A 25 -17.28 5.84 -21.81
CA TYR A 25 -18.33 6.76 -22.27
C TYR A 25 -17.86 7.75 -23.33
N MET A 26 -16.68 7.53 -23.95
CA MET A 26 -16.14 8.41 -25.00
C MET A 26 -17.02 8.52 -26.23
N LYS A 27 -17.79 7.47 -26.55
CA LYS A 27 -18.70 7.49 -27.70
C LYS A 27 -19.87 8.45 -27.50
N ASN A 28 -20.34 8.63 -26.26
CA ASN A 28 -21.47 9.48 -25.89
C ASN A 28 -21.23 10.19 -24.53
N LEU A 29 -20.44 11.27 -24.54
CA LEU A 29 -20.18 12.04 -23.31
C LEU A 29 -21.38 12.90 -22.89
N SER A 30 -22.00 12.52 -21.77
CA SER A 30 -22.90 13.38 -20.99
C SER A 30 -22.14 14.50 -20.24
N LYS A 31 -22.86 15.57 -19.87
CA LYS A 31 -22.37 16.66 -19.02
C LYS A 31 -21.73 16.16 -17.72
N ASN A 32 -22.26 15.08 -17.15
CA ASN A 32 -21.73 14.47 -15.93
C ASN A 32 -20.32 13.89 -16.14
N HIS A 33 -20.05 13.25 -17.28
CA HIS A 33 -18.73 12.71 -17.61
C HIS A 33 -17.72 13.84 -17.88
N LEU A 34 -18.16 14.94 -18.52
CA LEU A 34 -17.33 16.13 -18.72
C LEU A 34 -16.99 16.82 -17.38
N LEU A 35 -17.93 16.91 -16.45
CA LEU A 35 -17.70 17.43 -15.10
C LEU A 35 -16.73 16.54 -14.32
N ALA A 36 -16.88 15.22 -14.40
CA ALA A 36 -15.95 14.27 -13.80
C ALA A 36 -14.53 14.43 -14.38
N ALA A 37 -14.41 14.54 -15.71
CA ALA A 37 -13.12 14.80 -16.35
C ALA A 37 -12.50 16.12 -15.87
N LYS A 38 -13.28 17.19 -15.76
CA LYS A 38 -12.82 18.48 -15.19
C LYS A 38 -12.32 18.34 -13.75
N ARG A 39 -13.00 17.57 -12.91
CA ARG A 39 -12.55 17.29 -11.53
C ARG A 39 -11.21 16.57 -11.51
N ILE A 40 -11.00 15.58 -12.39
CA ILE A 40 -9.71 14.90 -12.53
C ILE A 40 -8.61 15.89 -12.93
N PHE A 41 -8.86 16.76 -13.92
CA PHE A 41 -7.88 17.79 -14.30
C PHE A 41 -7.58 18.78 -13.18
N HIS A 42 -8.61 19.19 -12.42
CA HIS A 42 -8.42 20.08 -11.27
C HIS A 42 -7.60 19.40 -10.17
N TYR A 43 -7.89 18.13 -9.88
CA TYR A 43 -7.10 17.31 -8.96
C TYR A 43 -5.65 17.22 -9.40
N LEU A 44 -5.38 16.89 -10.67
CA LEU A 44 -4.04 16.82 -11.22
C LEU A 44 -3.29 18.15 -11.10
N LYS A 45 -3.97 19.28 -11.37
CA LYS A 45 -3.38 20.61 -11.22
C LYS A 45 -3.05 20.93 -9.77
N GLY A 46 -3.94 20.57 -8.83
CA GLY A 46 -3.74 20.82 -7.40
C GLY A 46 -2.77 19.85 -6.73
N THR A 47 -2.44 18.73 -7.39
CA THR A 47 -1.55 17.69 -6.85
C THR A 47 -0.25 17.55 -7.63
N ILE A 48 0.13 18.56 -8.41
CA ILE A 48 1.32 18.51 -9.26
C ILE A 48 2.62 18.37 -8.45
N ASP A 49 2.65 18.98 -7.27
CA ASP A 49 3.79 18.95 -6.34
C ASP A 49 3.73 17.76 -5.36
N PHE A 50 2.67 16.94 -5.45
CA PHE A 50 2.49 15.77 -4.59
C PHE A 50 2.94 14.53 -5.34
N GLY A 51 3.97 13.87 -4.83
CA GLY A 51 4.50 12.62 -5.38
C GLY A 51 5.12 11.74 -4.30
N ILE A 52 5.33 10.47 -4.66
CA ILE A 52 6.08 9.54 -3.81
C ILE A 52 7.56 9.81 -4.06
N ILE A 53 8.26 10.27 -3.02
CA ILE A 53 9.71 10.48 -3.09
C ILE A 53 10.40 9.16 -2.71
N TYR A 54 10.98 8.49 -3.70
CA TYR A 54 11.86 7.36 -3.46
C TYR A 54 13.22 7.86 -2.99
N LYS A 55 13.51 7.70 -1.69
CA LYS A 55 14.84 7.98 -1.14
C LYS A 55 15.74 6.77 -1.34
N TYR A 56 17.03 7.02 -1.58
CA TYR A 56 18.02 5.95 -1.56
C TYR A 56 18.03 5.30 -0.19
N GLN A 57 17.83 3.98 -0.17
CA GLN A 57 17.79 3.20 1.04
C GLN A 57 19.22 2.78 1.41
N LYS A 58 19.74 3.30 2.53
CA LYS A 58 21.10 2.98 3.01
C LYS A 58 21.19 1.62 3.70
N GLU A 59 20.15 1.22 4.43
CA GLU A 59 20.09 0.01 5.24
C GLU A 59 18.85 -0.81 4.90
N ALA A 60 18.86 -2.11 5.16
CA ALA A 60 17.71 -2.99 4.89
C ALA A 60 16.44 -2.49 5.60
N THR A 61 15.32 -2.43 4.87
CA THR A 61 14.03 -2.08 5.45
C THR A 61 13.54 -3.23 6.32
N ILE A 62 13.33 -2.97 7.62
CA ILE A 62 12.80 -3.96 8.55
C ILE A 62 11.30 -4.11 8.29
N ILE A 63 10.87 -5.34 7.99
CA ILE A 63 9.48 -5.70 7.79
C ILE A 63 9.09 -6.72 8.86
N TYR A 64 8.10 -6.37 9.66
CA TYR A 64 7.54 -7.25 10.67
C TYR A 64 6.50 -8.19 10.04
N TYR A 65 6.61 -9.48 10.34
CA TYR A 65 5.72 -10.50 9.79
C TYR A 65 5.38 -11.56 10.84
N ASP A 66 4.13 -11.99 10.89
CA ASP A 66 3.62 -12.90 11.92
C ASP A 66 3.65 -14.39 11.56
N ASN A 67 4.12 -14.72 10.37
CA ASN A 67 4.29 -16.11 9.96
C ASN A 67 5.77 -16.52 9.93
N ILE A 68 6.20 -17.22 10.98
CA ILE A 68 7.57 -17.74 11.11
C ILE A 68 7.96 -18.64 9.94
N LEU A 69 7.04 -19.48 9.46
CA LEU A 69 7.32 -20.41 8.35
C LEU A 69 7.64 -19.63 7.07
N ALA A 70 6.84 -18.61 6.77
CA ALA A 70 7.09 -17.75 5.62
C ALA A 70 8.41 -16.98 5.72
N ILE A 71 8.82 -16.54 6.93
CA ILE A 71 10.14 -15.92 7.15
C ILE A 71 11.26 -16.92 6.89
N LYS A 72 11.14 -18.15 7.39
CA LYS A 72 12.13 -19.22 7.17
C LYS A 72 12.24 -19.58 5.69
N ILE A 73 11.09 -19.71 5.03
CA ILE A 73 11.00 -19.95 3.59
C ILE A 73 11.69 -18.79 2.87
N SER A 74 11.35 -17.53 3.15
CA SER A 74 11.97 -16.34 2.53
C SER A 74 13.51 -16.29 2.58
N LYS A 75 14.12 -16.92 3.60
CA LYS A 75 15.57 -17.00 3.80
C LYS A 75 16.23 -18.21 3.14
N SER A 76 15.45 -19.14 2.60
CA SER A 76 15.90 -20.40 2.03
C SER A 76 15.25 -20.65 0.66
N LEU A 77 16.05 -20.98 -0.34
CA LEU A 77 15.53 -21.38 -1.66
C LEU A 77 14.89 -22.78 -1.67
N PHE A 78 14.43 -23.30 -0.52
CA PHE A 78 13.77 -24.59 -0.48
C PHE A 78 12.30 -24.43 -0.87
N LEU A 79 12.00 -24.72 -2.13
CA LEU A 79 10.65 -24.78 -2.68
C LEU A 79 9.93 -25.99 -2.04
N TYR A 80 9.05 -25.75 -1.07
CA TYR A 80 7.99 -26.71 -0.80
C TYR A 80 7.02 -26.65 -1.97
N GLY A 81 7.05 -27.67 -2.83
CA GLY A 81 6.20 -27.76 -4.02
C GLY A 81 4.76 -27.41 -3.69
N GLY A 82 4.30 -26.25 -4.18
CA GLY A 82 2.98 -25.72 -3.89
C GLY A 82 2.71 -24.44 -4.65
N ASN A 83 1.85 -24.55 -5.68
CA ASN A 83 1.21 -23.46 -6.44
C ASN A 83 2.15 -22.36 -7.00
N LYS A 84 2.26 -22.29 -8.34
CA LYS A 84 3.07 -21.29 -9.09
C LYS A 84 2.99 -19.84 -8.59
N GLN A 85 1.87 -19.41 -8.01
CA GLN A 85 1.69 -18.06 -7.49
C GLN A 85 2.48 -17.79 -6.20
N ILE A 86 2.72 -18.82 -5.39
CA ILE A 86 3.58 -18.78 -4.21
C ILE A 86 5.04 -18.72 -4.66
N ASP A 87 5.41 -19.51 -5.68
CA ASP A 87 6.79 -19.56 -6.21
C ASP A 87 7.27 -18.18 -6.72
N VAL A 88 6.44 -17.46 -7.48
CA VAL A 88 6.81 -16.13 -8.01
C VAL A 88 7.01 -15.11 -6.89
N ARG A 89 6.13 -15.11 -5.88
CA ARG A 89 6.23 -14.17 -4.75
C ARG A 89 7.39 -14.53 -3.82
N HIS A 90 7.63 -15.82 -3.61
CA HIS A 90 8.75 -16.32 -2.81
C HIS A 90 10.09 -15.92 -3.43
N HIS A 91 10.26 -16.12 -4.75
CA HIS A 91 11.45 -15.70 -5.46
C HIS A 91 11.68 -14.19 -5.37
N PHE A 92 10.61 -13.39 -5.40
CA PHE A 92 10.71 -11.94 -5.25
C PHE A 92 11.20 -11.54 -3.85
N ILE A 93 10.58 -12.08 -2.80
CA ILE A 93 10.97 -11.77 -1.41
C ILE A 93 12.38 -12.27 -1.10
N HIS A 94 12.74 -13.48 -1.55
CA HIS A 94 14.09 -14.02 -1.40
C HIS A 94 15.13 -13.13 -2.10
N ASN A 95 14.85 -12.65 -3.32
CA ASN A 95 15.76 -11.73 -4.03
C ASN A 95 15.96 -10.41 -3.27
N LEU A 96 14.88 -9.84 -2.71
CA LEU A 96 14.98 -8.61 -1.92
C LEU A 96 15.77 -8.82 -0.62
N TRP A 97 15.57 -9.97 0.05
CA TRP A 97 16.32 -10.31 1.25
C TRP A 97 17.81 -10.56 0.93
N ASN A 98 18.10 -11.35 -0.10
CA ASN A 98 19.47 -11.65 -0.55
C ASN A 98 20.19 -10.40 -1.07
N GLY A 99 19.47 -9.47 -1.68
CA GLY A 99 19.99 -8.16 -2.10
C GLY A 99 20.15 -7.15 -0.96
N GLY A 100 19.86 -7.53 0.29
CA GLY A 100 19.97 -6.65 1.45
C GLY A 100 18.95 -5.50 1.47
N VAL A 101 17.91 -5.56 0.63
CA VAL A 101 16.88 -4.52 0.55
C VAL A 101 15.89 -4.64 1.70
N ILE A 102 15.60 -5.85 2.16
CA ILE A 102 14.64 -6.07 3.26
C ILE A 102 15.19 -7.02 4.32
N CYS A 103 14.76 -6.81 5.56
CA CYS A 103 15.02 -7.72 6.68
C CYS A 103 13.68 -8.13 7.30
N LEU A 104 13.36 -9.42 7.27
CA LEU A 104 12.12 -9.96 7.86
C LEU A 104 12.34 -10.31 9.32
N VAL A 105 11.52 -9.71 10.20
CA VAL A 105 11.53 -9.93 11.65
C VAL A 105 10.19 -10.48 12.09
N PHE A 106 10.20 -11.51 12.94
CA PHE A 106 8.96 -12.07 13.46
C PHE A 106 8.26 -11.08 14.41
N CYS A 107 6.95 -10.95 14.27
CA CYS A 107 6.08 -10.20 15.17
C CYS A 107 4.89 -11.08 15.57
N ASN A 108 4.47 -11.06 16.83
CA ASN A 108 3.26 -11.78 17.21
C ASN A 108 2.04 -11.13 16.51
N SER A 109 1.07 -11.93 16.05
CA SER A 109 -0.15 -11.42 15.39
C SER A 109 -0.90 -10.40 16.25
N GLU A 110 -0.90 -10.55 17.58
CA GLU A 110 -1.52 -9.57 18.50
C GLU A 110 -0.78 -8.23 18.62
N SER A 111 0.41 -8.14 18.05
CA SER A 111 1.27 -6.95 18.02
C SER A 111 1.51 -6.45 16.61
N GLN A 112 0.90 -7.06 15.59
CA GLN A 112 1.05 -6.64 14.21
C GLN A 112 0.24 -5.38 13.96
N VAL A 113 0.86 -4.22 14.17
CA VAL A 113 0.22 -2.90 14.05
C VAL A 113 -0.44 -2.70 12.68
N ALA A 114 0.12 -3.28 11.61
CA ALA A 114 -0.44 -3.22 10.26
C ALA A 114 -1.85 -3.82 10.13
N ASP A 115 -2.26 -4.68 11.06
CA ASP A 115 -3.60 -5.28 11.07
C ASP A 115 -4.69 -4.21 11.22
N ILE A 116 -4.40 -3.07 11.86
CA ILE A 116 -5.36 -1.96 11.99
C ILE A 116 -5.81 -1.38 10.64
N LEU A 117 -4.96 -1.50 9.61
CA LEU A 117 -5.21 -0.98 8.27
C LEU A 117 -5.83 -2.02 7.33
N THR A 118 -5.80 -3.30 7.71
CA THR A 118 -6.09 -4.41 6.77
C THR A 118 -7.17 -5.37 7.24
N LYS A 119 -7.54 -5.34 8.52
CA LYS A 119 -8.51 -6.27 9.12
C LYS A 119 -9.60 -5.52 9.90
N PRO A 120 -10.84 -6.04 9.93
CA PRO A 120 -11.84 -5.61 10.90
C PRO A 120 -11.49 -6.18 12.29
N LEU A 121 -11.07 -5.33 13.21
CA LEU A 121 -10.57 -5.72 14.53
C LEU A 121 -11.64 -5.59 15.62
N LYS A 122 -11.55 -6.46 16.65
CA LYS A 122 -12.31 -6.29 17.90
C LYS A 122 -11.81 -5.07 18.66
N GLN A 123 -12.70 -4.39 19.38
CA GLN A 123 -12.39 -3.15 20.10
C GLN A 123 -11.12 -3.22 20.94
N VAL A 124 -10.96 -4.27 21.76
CA VAL A 124 -9.79 -4.43 22.64
C VAL A 124 -8.47 -4.47 21.86
N VAL A 125 -8.43 -5.22 20.75
CA VAL A 125 -7.23 -5.33 19.90
C VAL A 125 -7.00 -4.02 19.15
N PHE A 126 -8.08 -3.40 18.65
CA PHE A 126 -8.01 -2.11 17.98
C PHE A 126 -7.42 -1.02 18.89
N GLU A 127 -7.88 -0.90 20.14
CA GLU A 127 -7.36 0.07 21.10
C GLU A 127 -5.88 -0.16 21.42
N LYS A 128 -5.48 -1.43 21.60
CA LYS A 128 -4.08 -1.82 21.79
C LYS A 128 -3.21 -1.40 20.61
N LEU A 129 -3.59 -1.77 19.38
CA LEU A 129 -2.82 -1.46 18.17
C LEU A 129 -2.84 0.04 17.83
N ARG A 130 -3.96 0.73 18.08
CA ARG A 130 -4.09 2.19 17.94
C ARG A 130 -3.06 2.90 18.81
N ARG A 131 -2.93 2.46 20.07
CA ARG A 131 -1.93 3.00 21.00
C ARG A 131 -0.50 2.68 20.54
N MET A 132 -0.24 1.47 20.06
CA MET A 132 1.07 1.12 19.49
C MET A 132 1.43 1.94 18.25
N LEU A 133 0.44 2.33 17.44
CA LEU A 133 0.60 3.22 16.28
C LEU A 133 0.83 4.69 16.70
N GLY A 134 0.64 5.04 17.97
CA GLY A 134 0.75 6.42 18.47
C GLY A 134 -0.47 7.30 18.17
N VAL A 135 -1.60 6.70 17.79
CA VAL A 135 -2.84 7.44 17.47
C VAL A 135 -3.65 7.68 18.75
N CYS A 136 -3.45 8.82 19.39
CA CYS A 136 -4.19 9.19 20.60
C CYS A 136 -5.47 9.98 20.28
N SER A 137 -6.47 9.87 21.14
CA SER A 137 -7.64 10.75 21.12
C SER A 137 -7.28 12.10 21.74
N SER A 138 -7.95 13.17 21.31
CA SER A 138 -7.77 14.51 21.89
C SER A 138 -8.02 14.56 23.40
N LYS A 139 -8.86 13.66 23.92
CA LYS A 139 -9.11 13.51 25.38
C LYS A 139 -7.95 12.86 26.13
N GLU A 140 -7.15 12.05 25.45
CA GLU A 140 -6.01 11.31 26.03
C GLU A 140 -4.72 12.16 26.00
N ALA A 141 -4.63 13.11 25.08
CA ALA A 141 -3.50 14.05 24.99
C ALA A 141 -3.45 15.03 26.17
N ALA A 142 -4.60 15.49 26.67
CA ALA A 142 -4.71 16.47 27.75
C ALA A 142 -4.38 15.93 29.16
N ILE A 143 -4.11 14.63 29.31
CA ILE A 143 -3.84 13.99 30.62
C ILE A 143 -2.32 13.81 30.85
N ASN A 144 -1.51 13.99 29.81
CA ASN A 144 -0.05 13.80 29.88
C ASN A 144 0.75 15.12 29.82
N ASP A 145 0.08 16.26 29.94
CA ASP A 145 0.68 17.61 30.10
C ASP A 145 0.55 18.09 31.55
#